data_AF-A0A8T3ZHF3-F1
#
_entry.id   AF-A0A8T3ZHF3-F1
#
_cell.length_a   1.000
_cell.length_b   1.000
_cell.length_c   1.000
_cell.angle_alpha   90.00
_cell.angle_beta   90.00
_cell.angle_gamma   90.00
#
_symmetry.space_group_name_H-M   'P 1'
#
loop_
_entity.id
_entity.type
_entity.pdbx_description
1 polymer ?
#
loop_
_entity_poly.entity_id
_entity_poly.type
_entity_poly.pdbx_seq_one_letter_code
_entity_poly.pdbx_strand_id
1 'polypeptide(L)'
;AFASRNSFFRQKVQEPQIIEQIVEEYALKIKQAREKRKLNQEEFAKMLNERESVLHNIEAGKQKPSMELAKKLEKVLGIVLIEVIKPDEITAEKQDSPRPKGPLTIGDMLLMKK
;
A
#
# COMPACT_ATOMS: atom_id res chain seq x y z
N ALA A 1 36.85 -50.77 -9.12
CA ALA A 1 36.58 -49.42 -9.65
C ALA A 1 35.41 -48.84 -8.88
N PHE A 2 35.66 -47.98 -7.90
CA PHE A 2 34.63 -47.41 -7.04
C PHE A 2 33.97 -46.22 -7.74
N ALA A 3 32.67 -46.35 -7.99
CA ALA A 3 31.84 -45.30 -8.58
C ALA A 3 31.90 -44.06 -7.69
N SER A 4 32.37 -42.96 -8.28
CA SER A 4 32.39 -41.63 -7.67
C SER A 4 30.96 -41.26 -7.28
N ARG A 5 30.68 -41.28 -5.98
CA ARG A 5 29.50 -40.67 -5.37
C ARG A 5 29.64 -39.17 -5.53
N ASN A 6 29.24 -38.65 -6.70
CA ASN A 6 29.01 -37.23 -6.83
C ASN A 6 27.72 -36.91 -6.06
N SER A 7 27.86 -36.74 -4.75
CA SER A 7 26.85 -36.10 -3.93
C SER A 7 26.75 -34.66 -4.42
N PHE A 8 25.85 -34.44 -5.37
CA PHE A 8 25.41 -33.11 -5.76
C PHE A 8 24.80 -32.48 -4.51
N PHE A 9 25.62 -31.72 -3.78
CA PHE A 9 25.17 -30.72 -2.83
C PHE A 9 24.36 -29.72 -3.65
N ARG A 10 23.07 -30.02 -3.82
CA ARG A 10 22.09 -29.10 -4.36
C ARG A 10 22.01 -27.97 -3.34
N GLN A 11 22.76 -26.90 -3.59
CA GLN A 11 22.56 -25.64 -2.87
C GLN A 11 21.05 -25.37 -2.91
N LYS A 12 20.40 -25.47 -1.75
CA LYS A 12 19.05 -24.93 -1.58
C LYS A 12 19.19 -23.43 -1.80
N VAL A 13 18.86 -22.97 -3.00
CA VAL A 13 18.63 -21.56 -3.25
C VAL A 13 17.53 -21.17 -2.26
N GLN A 14 17.89 -20.34 -1.28
CA GLN A 14 16.90 -19.79 -0.36
C GLN A 14 16.02 -18.87 -1.21
N GLU A 15 14.77 -19.27 -1.43
CA GLU A 15 13.82 -18.43 -2.14
C GLU A 15 13.70 -17.10 -1.39
N PRO A 16 13.79 -15.96 -2.08
CA PRO A 16 13.66 -14.66 -1.43
C PRO A 16 12.27 -14.58 -0.80
N GLN A 17 12.22 -14.44 0.52
CA GLN A 17 10.96 -14.26 1.24
C GLN A 17 10.45 -12.85 0.96
N ILE A 18 9.36 -12.76 0.21
CA ILE A 18 8.65 -11.49 -0.01
C ILE A 18 7.92 -11.15 1.27
N ILE A 19 8.25 -10.01 1.90
CA ILE A 19 7.58 -9.53 3.11
C ILE A 19 6.60 -8.45 2.70
N GLU A 20 5.30 -8.68 2.91
CA GLU A 20 4.25 -7.66 2.77
C GLU A 20 4.05 -6.96 4.12
N GLN A 21 4.16 -5.63 4.16
CA GLN A 21 3.96 -4.82 5.36
C GLN A 21 2.95 -3.70 5.12
N ILE A 22 2.12 -3.39 6.12
CA ILE A 22 1.20 -2.24 6.09
C ILE A 22 1.95 -0.96 6.44
N VAL A 23 1.80 0.09 5.63
CA VAL A 23 2.39 1.41 5.85
C VAL A 23 1.88 2.02 7.16
N GLU A 24 2.75 2.64 7.96
CA GLU A 24 2.37 3.22 9.27
C GLU A 24 1.26 4.29 9.17
N GLU A 25 1.26 5.08 8.08
CA GLU A 25 0.27 6.14 7.83
C GLU A 25 -1.08 5.62 7.25
N TYR A 26 -1.37 4.32 7.35
CA TYR A 26 -2.57 3.71 6.78
C TYR A 26 -3.86 4.43 7.22
N ALA A 27 -3.96 4.81 8.50
CA ALA A 27 -5.15 5.42 9.08
C ALA A 27 -5.50 6.75 8.40
N LEU A 28 -4.49 7.63 8.23
CA LEU A 28 -4.65 8.93 7.57
C LEU A 28 -4.98 8.76 6.09
N LYS A 29 -4.26 7.87 5.39
CA LYS A 29 -4.47 7.61 3.96
C LYS A 29 -5.89 7.09 3.68
N ILE A 30 -6.39 6.16 4.50
CA ILE A 30 -7.75 5.61 4.39
C ILE A 30 -8.78 6.72 4.60
N LYS A 31 -8.65 7.49 5.69
CA LYS A 31 -9.59 8.57 6.01
C LYS A 31 -9.66 9.61 4.89
N GLN A 32 -8.51 10.11 4.43
CA GLN A 32 -8.45 11.08 3.34
C GLN A 32 -9.05 10.54 2.04
N ALA A 33 -8.77 9.27 1.70
CA ALA A 33 -9.29 8.66 0.49
C ALA A 33 -10.82 8.44 0.57
N ARG A 34 -11.34 8.07 1.74
CA ARG A 34 -12.80 7.97 1.98
C ARG A 34 -13.47 9.34 1.82
N GLU A 35 -12.92 10.38 2.45
CA GLU A 35 -13.44 11.75 2.38
C GLU A 35 -13.43 12.31 0.96
N LYS A 36 -12.36 12.06 0.19
CA LYS A 36 -12.29 12.42 -1.24
C LYS A 36 -13.42 11.83 -2.07
N ARG A 37 -13.91 10.65 -1.69
CA ARG A 37 -15.02 9.95 -2.34
C ARG A 37 -16.38 10.30 -1.75
N LYS A 38 -16.44 11.18 -0.74
CA LYS A 38 -17.66 11.61 -0.04
C LYS A 38 -18.49 10.43 0.52
N LEU A 39 -17.82 9.33 0.87
CA LEU A 39 -18.46 8.17 1.47
C LEU A 39 -18.52 8.34 2.99
N ASN A 40 -19.65 7.97 3.59
CA ASN A 40 -19.72 7.86 5.04
C ASN A 40 -19.03 6.56 5.51
N GLN A 41 -18.72 6.45 6.81
CA GLN A 41 -18.02 5.28 7.35
C GLN A 41 -18.86 4.00 7.25
N GLU A 42 -20.18 4.09 7.44
CA GLU A 42 -21.08 2.95 7.38
C GLU A 42 -21.16 2.35 5.95
N GLU A 43 -21.36 3.19 4.94
CA GLU A 43 -21.38 2.84 3.51
C GLU A 43 -20.04 2.25 3.09
N PHE A 44 -18.93 2.89 3.50
CA PHE A 44 -17.61 2.38 3.15
C PHE A 44 -17.32 1.03 3.81
N ALA A 45 -17.73 0.84 5.06
CA ALA A 45 -17.63 -0.46 5.75
C ALA A 45 -18.48 -1.53 5.05
N LYS A 46 -19.72 -1.21 4.65
CA LYS A 46 -20.58 -2.11 3.86
C LYS A 46 -19.92 -2.52 2.54
N MET A 47 -19.29 -1.59 1.81
CA MET A 47 -18.56 -1.90 0.57
C MET A 47 -17.38 -2.88 0.78
N LEU A 48 -16.76 -2.84 1.96
CA LEU A 48 -15.63 -3.71 2.32
C LEU A 48 -16.08 -5.05 2.94
N ASN A 49 -17.39 -5.24 3.15
CA ASN A 49 -17.96 -6.32 3.96
C ASN A 49 -17.39 -6.36 5.38
N GLU A 50 -17.21 -5.19 5.99
CA GLU A 50 -16.71 -5.02 7.34
C GLU A 50 -17.69 -4.25 8.22
N ARG A 51 -17.47 -4.30 9.54
CA ARG A 51 -18.26 -3.51 10.49
C ARG A 51 -17.78 -2.06 10.51
N GLU A 52 -18.70 -1.12 10.70
CA GLU A 52 -18.38 0.31 10.85
C GLU A 52 -17.38 0.54 12.00
N SER A 53 -17.57 -0.13 13.13
CA SER A 53 -16.68 -0.03 14.30
C SER A 53 -15.24 -0.44 13.99
N VAL A 54 -15.06 -1.44 13.12
CA VAL A 54 -13.74 -1.90 12.67
C VAL A 54 -13.08 -0.81 11.83
N LEU A 55 -13.81 -0.25 10.87
CA LEU A 55 -13.32 0.85 10.05
C LEU A 55 -12.98 2.09 10.88
N HIS A 56 -13.82 2.46 11.84
CA HIS A 56 -13.56 3.55 12.78
C HIS A 56 -12.24 3.33 13.55
N ASN A 57 -12.03 2.13 14.08
CA ASN A 57 -10.79 1.82 14.80
C ASN A 57 -9.55 1.82 13.90
N ILE A 58 -9.70 1.44 12.63
CA ILE A 58 -8.64 1.51 11.63
C ILE A 58 -8.31 2.96 11.27
N GLU A 59 -9.31 3.79 10.97
CA GLU A 59 -9.12 5.22 10.68
C GLU A 59 -8.60 6.02 11.90
N ALA A 60 -8.88 5.54 13.11
CA ALA A 60 -8.33 6.09 14.35
C ALA A 60 -6.92 5.56 14.70
N GLY A 61 -6.36 4.62 13.92
CA GLY A 61 -5.06 4.00 14.19
C GLY A 61 -5.02 3.07 15.41
N LYS A 62 -6.18 2.74 16.00
CA LYS A 62 -6.29 1.84 17.16
C LYS A 62 -6.13 0.37 16.77
N GLN A 63 -6.49 0.03 15.53
CA GLN A 63 -6.42 -1.32 15.00
C GLN A 63 -5.70 -1.32 13.64
N LYS A 64 -4.79 -2.28 13.44
CA LYS A 64 -4.19 -2.53 12.12
C LYS A 64 -5.15 -3.39 11.28
N PRO A 65 -5.40 -3.06 10.00
CA PRO A 65 -6.22 -3.90 9.14
C PRO A 65 -5.52 -5.25 8.88
N SER A 66 -6.30 -6.29 8.59
CA SER A 66 -5.74 -7.55 8.09
C SER A 66 -5.20 -7.36 6.67
N MET A 67 -4.34 -8.27 6.20
CA MET A 67 -3.77 -8.11 4.85
C MET A 67 -4.81 -8.21 3.74
N GLU A 68 -5.83 -9.03 3.91
CA GLU A 68 -6.95 -9.09 2.99
C GLU A 68 -7.73 -7.77 2.95
N LEU A 69 -7.98 -7.16 4.11
CA LEU A 69 -8.69 -5.89 4.20
C LEU A 69 -7.86 -4.76 3.61
N ALA A 70 -6.55 -4.72 3.88
CA ALA A 70 -5.65 -3.76 3.27
C ALA A 70 -5.66 -3.85 1.73
N LYS A 71 -5.59 -5.07 1.16
CA LYS A 71 -5.68 -5.27 -0.31
C LYS A 71 -7.01 -4.80 -0.88
N LYS A 72 -8.13 -5.03 -0.17
CA LYS A 72 -9.45 -4.52 -0.57
C LYS A 72 -9.50 -2.99 -0.51
N LEU A 73 -8.97 -2.39 0.56
CA LEU A 73 -8.88 -0.95 0.73
C LEU A 73 -8.09 -0.30 -0.41
N GLU A 74 -6.94 -0.86 -0.78
CA GLU A 74 -6.14 -0.38 -1.91
C GLU A 74 -6.94 -0.40 -3.22
N LYS A 75 -7.62 -1.52 -3.52
CA LYS A 75 -8.42 -1.66 -4.74
C LYS A 75 -9.60 -0.71 -4.78
N VAL A 76 -10.34 -0.59 -3.67
CA VAL A 76 -11.52 0.26 -3.61
C VAL A 76 -11.11 1.72 -3.65
N LEU A 77 -10.12 2.14 -2.86
CA LEU A 77 -9.72 3.54 -2.72
C LEU A 77 -8.72 4.01 -3.79
N GLY A 78 -8.00 3.10 -4.44
CA GLY A 78 -6.95 3.41 -5.41
C GLY A 78 -5.70 4.02 -4.77
N ILE A 79 -5.37 3.59 -3.55
CA ILE A 79 -4.22 4.06 -2.78
C ILE A 79 -3.27 2.90 -2.49
N VAL A 80 -2.02 3.21 -2.12
CA VAL A 80 -1.03 2.22 -1.68
C VAL A 80 -0.98 2.19 -0.15
N LEU A 81 -1.32 1.05 0.43
CA LEU A 81 -1.31 0.73 1.86
C LEU A 81 -0.36 -0.42 2.20
N ILE A 82 0.05 -1.23 1.21
CA ILE A 82 0.92 -2.38 1.40
C ILE A 82 2.24 -2.13 0.68
N GLU A 83 3.33 -2.21 1.42
CA GLU A 83 4.69 -2.20 0.90
C GLU A 83 5.21 -3.63 0.79
N VAL A 84 5.70 -3.97 -0.40
CA VAL A 84 6.28 -5.28 -0.70
C VAL A 84 7.78 -5.15 -0.65
N ILE A 85 8.40 -5.63 0.43
CA ILE A 85 9.85 -5.60 0.61
C ILE A 85 10.41 -6.86 -0.04
N LYS A 86 11.15 -6.69 -1.14
CA LYS A 86 11.98 -7.74 -1.72
C LYS A 86 13.38 -7.63 -1.10
N PRO A 87 13.94 -8.73 -0.56
CA PRO A 87 15.22 -8.67 0.15
C PRO A 87 16.41 -8.24 -0.73
N ASP A 88 16.28 -8.26 -2.06
CA ASP A 88 17.35 -7.88 -2.99
C ASP A 88 17.44 -6.37 -3.28
N GLU A 89 16.47 -5.57 -2.81
CA GLU A 89 16.43 -4.12 -3.07
C GLU A 89 16.37 -3.33 -1.76
N ILE A 90 17.45 -3.37 -0.99
CA ILE A 90 17.74 -2.31 0.00
C ILE A 90 18.24 -1.07 -0.77
N THR A 91 17.42 -0.49 -1.65
CA THR A 91 17.70 0.82 -2.24
C THR A 91 16.42 1.60 -2.49
N ALA A 92 16.42 2.82 -1.98
CA ALA A 92 15.58 3.97 -2.36
C ALA A 92 14.12 3.99 -1.88
N GLU A 93 13.93 4.71 -0.77
CA GLU A 93 12.92 5.77 -0.62
C GLU A 93 12.17 6.13 -1.91
N LYS A 94 10.88 5.76 -2.06
CA LYS A 94 9.95 6.52 -2.93
C LYS A 94 8.53 6.55 -2.36
N GLN A 95 8.21 7.74 -1.85
CA GLN A 95 6.87 8.25 -1.64
C GLN A 95 6.09 8.25 -2.96
N ASP A 96 5.13 7.36 -3.15
CA ASP A 96 4.11 7.52 -4.20
C ASP A 96 2.80 8.03 -3.60
N SER A 97 2.80 9.34 -3.38
CA SER A 97 1.58 10.14 -3.52
C SER A 97 1.15 10.10 -4.98
N PRO A 98 -0.11 9.81 -5.33
CA PRO A 98 -0.62 10.15 -6.64
C PRO A 98 -0.73 11.69 -6.70
N ARG A 99 0.34 12.34 -7.14
CA ARG A 99 0.32 13.74 -7.58
C ARG A 99 -0.59 13.82 -8.82
N PRO A 100 -1.63 14.67 -8.86
CA PRO A 100 -2.15 15.13 -10.13
C PRO A 100 -1.33 16.37 -10.48
N LYS A 101 -0.19 16.21 -11.17
CA LYS A 101 0.46 17.35 -11.81
C LYS A 101 1.00 16.90 -13.15
N GLY A 102 0.18 17.12 -14.18
CA GLY A 102 0.67 17.24 -15.54
C GLY A 102 1.76 18.31 -15.63
N PRO A 103 2.35 18.52 -16.82
CA PRO A 103 3.35 19.56 -16.98
C PRO A 103 2.73 20.91 -16.59
N LEU A 104 3.21 21.52 -15.51
CA LEU A 104 2.93 22.92 -15.20
C LEU A 104 3.62 23.73 -16.30
N THR A 105 2.83 24.14 -17.29
CA THR A 105 3.30 25.00 -18.36
C THR A 105 3.54 26.40 -17.81
N ILE A 106 4.64 26.99 -18.26
CA ILE A 106 5.11 28.35 -17.92
C ILE A 106 4.04 29.43 -18.19
N GLY A 107 3.00 29.11 -18.96
CA GLY A 107 1.88 30.00 -19.29
C GLY A 107 0.90 30.33 -18.17
N ASP A 108 0.92 29.64 -17.03
CA ASP A 108 -0.10 29.82 -15.98
C ASP A 108 0.31 30.77 -14.84
N MET A 109 1.44 31.48 -14.97
CA MET A 109 1.99 32.34 -13.90
C MET A 109 1.89 33.85 -14.13
N LEU A 110 1.08 34.29 -15.10
CA LEU A 110 0.68 35.69 -15.22
C LEU A 110 -0.79 35.71 -15.57
N LEU A 111 -1.66 36.00 -14.58
CA LEU A 111 -2.97 36.65 -14.70
C LEU A 111 -3.74 36.48 -13.38
N MET A 112 -3.14 36.85 -12.26
CA MET A 112 -3.91 37.14 -11.05
C MET A 112 -3.47 38.47 -10.43
N LYS A 113 -4.27 39.47 -10.81
CA LYS A 113 -4.77 40.59 -10.00
C LYS A 113 -4.23 41.98 -10.41
N LYS A 114 -5.16 42.69 -11.08
CA LYS A 114 -5.43 44.14 -11.14
C LYS A 114 -4.32 45.11 -10.77
#